data_AF-C5ZWY2-F1
#
_entry.id   AF-C5ZWY2-F1
#
_cell.length_a   1.000
_cell.length_b   1.000
_cell.length_c   1.000
_cell.angle_alpha   90.00
_cell.angle_beta   90.00
_cell.angle_gamma   90.00
#
_symmetry.space_group_name_H-M   'P 1'
#
loop_
_entity.id
_entity.type
_entity.pdbx_description
1 polymer ?
#
loop_
_entity_poly.entity_id
_entity_poly.type
_entity_poly.pdbx_seq_one_letter_code
_entity_poly.pdbx_strand_id
1 'polypeptide(L)'
;MGDYKANNTQYSEELAIKILGKLHIKAALNNSDDITKVDLLAGDKNIKIDVQYSQNFSKYGDLRVDFVSAYSDGCKGSFFHNNILFQEFEKQHGFKVDKVGKWFQDDYLDAAIILFYNHELKRNCMPDRILIIRQDVLLESLCNKVSAAKLNHKKELGDKHGSAFIPINVEQLVQNYLCYYGSISDLTNKKDDIKKYLNY
;
A
#
# COMPACT_ATOMS: atom_id res chain seq x y z
N MET A 1 17.72 2.33 -21.75
CA MET A 1 17.59 1.81 -20.37
C MET A 1 16.12 1.52 -20.15
N GLY A 2 15.70 0.25 -20.32
CA GLY A 2 14.34 -0.16 -19.96
C GLY A 2 14.14 0.07 -18.47
N ASP A 3 13.04 0.74 -18.12
CA ASP A 3 12.81 1.36 -16.82
C ASP A 3 13.00 0.34 -15.69
N TYR A 4 14.09 0.46 -14.92
CA TYR A 4 14.42 -0.45 -13.82
C TYR A 4 13.27 -0.57 -12.81
N LYS A 5 12.49 0.51 -12.65
CA LYS A 5 11.27 0.54 -11.83
C LYS A 5 10.14 -0.34 -12.40
N ALA A 6 9.88 -0.29 -13.70
CA ALA A 6 8.86 -1.13 -14.35
C ALA A 6 9.19 -2.62 -14.18
N ASN A 7 10.47 -2.97 -14.27
CA ASN A 7 10.94 -4.34 -14.05
C ASN A 7 10.75 -4.85 -12.61
N ASN A 8 10.88 -3.96 -11.61
CA ASN A 8 10.71 -4.33 -10.20
C ASN A 8 9.24 -4.46 -9.80
N THR A 9 8.36 -3.62 -10.37
CA THR A 9 6.91 -3.71 -10.16
C THR A 9 6.39 -5.04 -10.70
N GLN A 10 6.61 -5.34 -11.98
CA GLN A 10 6.17 -6.61 -12.59
C GLN A 10 6.72 -7.82 -11.82
N TYR A 11 8.00 -7.80 -11.44
CA TYR A 11 8.59 -8.88 -10.65
C TYR A 11 7.87 -9.07 -9.30
N SER A 12 7.53 -7.97 -8.61
CA SER A 12 6.85 -8.01 -7.32
C SER A 12 5.43 -8.57 -7.45
N GLU A 13 4.70 -8.18 -8.50
CA GLU A 13 3.36 -8.69 -8.80
C GLU A 13 3.37 -10.20 -9.12
N GLU A 14 4.29 -10.64 -9.98
CA GLU A 14 4.47 -12.06 -10.30
C GLU A 14 4.87 -12.88 -9.05
N LEU A 15 5.69 -12.30 -8.17
CA LEU A 15 6.07 -12.93 -6.93
C LEU A 15 4.89 -13.01 -5.95
N ALA A 16 4.07 -11.97 -5.86
CA ALA A 16 2.84 -11.97 -5.06
C ALA A 16 1.87 -13.06 -5.52
N ILE A 17 1.72 -13.27 -6.84
CA ILE A 17 0.93 -14.40 -7.39
C ILE A 17 1.50 -15.75 -6.91
N LYS A 18 2.83 -15.93 -6.95
CA LYS A 18 3.46 -17.18 -6.46
C LYS A 18 3.25 -17.37 -4.96
N ILE A 19 3.31 -16.30 -4.17
CA ILE A 19 3.04 -16.33 -2.73
C ILE A 19 1.59 -16.76 -2.49
N LEU A 20 0.61 -16.11 -3.14
CA LEU A 20 -0.80 -16.47 -3.05
C LEU A 20 -1.05 -17.93 -3.47
N GLY A 21 -0.37 -18.40 -4.52
CA GLY A 21 -0.42 -19.80 -4.94
C GLY A 21 0.02 -20.79 -3.85
N LYS A 22 1.08 -20.46 -3.10
CA LYS A 22 1.51 -21.26 -1.93
C LYS A 22 0.48 -21.26 -0.80
N LEU A 23 -0.34 -20.20 -0.70
CA LEU A 23 -1.46 -20.10 0.23
C LEU A 23 -2.75 -20.75 -0.31
N HIS A 24 -2.70 -21.39 -1.48
CA HIS A 24 -3.85 -21.96 -2.18
C HIS A 24 -4.92 -20.90 -2.54
N ILE A 25 -4.46 -19.69 -2.89
CA ILE A 25 -5.26 -18.59 -3.40
C ILE A 25 -4.89 -18.39 -4.87
N LYS A 26 -5.85 -18.63 -5.77
CA LYS A 26 -5.68 -18.34 -7.19
C LYS A 26 -5.72 -16.83 -7.42
N ALA A 27 -4.74 -16.29 -8.15
CA ALA A 27 -4.68 -14.88 -8.50
C ALA A 27 -4.06 -14.67 -9.88
N ALA A 28 -4.38 -13.54 -10.51
CA ALA A 28 -3.84 -13.12 -11.80
C ALA A 28 -3.62 -11.60 -11.84
N LEU A 29 -2.73 -11.15 -12.74
CA LEU A 29 -2.56 -9.74 -13.06
C LEU A 29 -3.87 -9.18 -13.64
N ASN A 30 -4.20 -7.95 -13.28
CA ASN A 30 -5.39 -7.24 -13.75
C ASN A 30 -5.06 -5.90 -14.43
N ASN A 31 -3.84 -5.40 -14.22
CA ASN A 31 -3.36 -4.12 -14.74
C ASN A 31 -2.57 -4.23 -16.07
N SER A 32 -2.52 -5.40 -16.71
CA SER A 32 -1.70 -5.64 -17.92
C SER A 32 -2.12 -4.79 -19.13
N ASP A 33 -3.42 -4.59 -19.32
CA ASP A 33 -3.97 -3.77 -20.42
C ASP A 33 -4.28 -2.32 -19.97
N ASP A 34 -4.41 -2.11 -18.66
CA ASP A 34 -4.77 -0.82 -18.07
C ASP A 34 -4.05 -0.65 -16.73
N ILE A 35 -2.97 0.14 -16.77
CA ILE A 35 -2.11 0.42 -15.61
C ILE A 35 -2.81 1.18 -14.49
N THR A 36 -4.03 1.68 -14.71
CA THR A 36 -4.81 2.38 -13.68
C THR A 36 -5.57 1.42 -12.78
N LYS A 37 -5.74 0.17 -13.20
CA LYS A 37 -6.39 -0.88 -12.40
C LYS A 37 -5.51 -1.31 -11.22
N VAL A 38 -6.16 -1.93 -10.24
CA VAL A 38 -5.47 -2.65 -9.17
C VAL A 38 -4.63 -3.79 -9.76
N ASP A 39 -3.49 -4.09 -9.12
CA ASP A 39 -2.46 -4.95 -9.69
C ASP A 39 -2.97 -6.38 -9.92
N LEU A 40 -3.62 -6.97 -8.91
CA LEU A 40 -4.08 -8.35 -8.94
C LEU A 40 -5.59 -8.48 -8.64
N LEU A 41 -6.19 -9.51 -9.22
CA LEU A 41 -7.46 -10.07 -8.76
C LEU A 41 -7.24 -11.49 -8.24
N ALA A 42 -7.83 -11.80 -7.07
CA ALA A 42 -7.72 -13.10 -6.43
C ALA A 42 -9.10 -13.75 -6.19
N GLY A 43 -9.18 -15.04 -6.54
CA GLY A 43 -10.36 -15.89 -6.35
C GLY A 43 -11.57 -15.53 -7.20
N ASP A 44 -12.63 -16.31 -7.07
CA ASP A 44 -13.87 -16.13 -7.84
C ASP A 44 -14.65 -14.87 -7.42
N LYS A 45 -14.31 -14.30 -6.26
CA LYS A 45 -14.86 -13.04 -5.76
C LYS A 45 -14.11 -11.80 -6.26
N ASN A 46 -13.06 -11.97 -7.07
CA ASN A 46 -12.25 -10.87 -7.59
C ASN A 46 -11.73 -9.92 -6.49
N ILE A 47 -11.13 -10.49 -5.44
CA ILE A 47 -10.50 -9.69 -4.38
C ILE A 47 -9.40 -8.83 -5.00
N LYS A 48 -9.52 -7.51 -4.90
CA LYS A 48 -8.63 -6.50 -5.47
C LYS A 48 -7.40 -6.35 -4.58
N ILE A 49 -6.21 -6.67 -5.11
CA ILE A 49 -4.95 -6.66 -4.36
C ILE A 49 -3.90 -5.77 -5.01
N ASP A 50 -3.45 -4.75 -4.29
CA ASP A 50 -2.30 -3.89 -4.66
C ASP A 50 -1.02 -4.49 -4.09
N VAL A 51 0.06 -4.45 -4.86
CA VAL A 51 1.35 -5.04 -4.51
C VAL A 51 2.37 -3.93 -4.34
N GLN A 52 2.94 -3.85 -3.15
CA GLN A 52 3.97 -2.88 -2.81
C GLN A 52 5.23 -3.60 -2.38
N TYR A 53 6.37 -2.92 -2.51
CA TYR A 53 7.61 -3.39 -1.92
C TYR A 53 8.31 -2.26 -1.19
N SER A 54 9.01 -2.62 -0.11
CA SER A 54 9.85 -1.72 0.67
C SER A 54 11.23 -2.34 0.82
N GLN A 55 12.26 -1.51 0.62
CA GLN A 55 13.66 -1.88 0.64
C GLN A 55 14.40 -1.00 1.63
N ASN A 56 15.50 -1.52 2.19
CA ASN A 56 16.40 -0.75 3.04
C ASN A 56 15.68 -0.11 4.26
N PHE A 57 15.01 -0.93 5.08
CA PHE A 57 14.22 -0.55 6.27
C PHE A 57 14.81 0.57 7.14
N SER A 58 16.13 0.56 7.29
CA SER A 58 16.87 1.50 8.13
C SER A 58 16.67 2.98 7.77
N LYS A 59 16.26 3.33 6.54
CA LYS A 59 16.25 4.74 6.08
C LYS A 59 14.91 5.45 6.18
N TYR A 60 13.77 4.78 6.01
CA TYR A 60 12.48 5.47 5.80
C TYR A 60 11.31 4.97 6.67
N GLY A 61 11.54 4.01 7.57
CA GLY A 61 10.48 3.33 8.32
C GLY A 61 9.95 2.11 7.58
N ASP A 62 9.22 1.25 8.28
CA ASP A 62 8.88 -0.08 7.79
C ASP A 62 7.93 -0.03 6.58
N LEU A 63 6.85 0.74 6.69
CA LEU A 63 5.84 0.92 5.66
C LEU A 63 5.50 2.40 5.46
N ARG A 64 5.39 2.83 4.19
CA ARG A 64 4.92 4.15 3.81
C ARG A 64 3.50 4.07 3.29
N VAL A 65 2.55 4.74 3.95
CA VAL A 65 1.17 4.84 3.47
C VAL A 65 0.95 6.19 2.82
N ASP A 66 0.95 6.24 1.49
CA ASP A 66 0.63 7.43 0.73
C ASP A 66 -0.89 7.70 0.84
N PHE A 67 -1.27 8.65 1.69
CA PHE A 67 -2.69 9.01 1.93
C PHE A 67 -3.12 10.24 1.13
N VAL A 68 -2.19 11.15 0.83
CA VAL A 68 -2.42 12.28 -0.08
C VAL A 68 -1.50 12.15 -1.29
N SER A 69 -2.09 11.85 -2.45
CA SER A 69 -1.37 11.75 -3.72
C SER A 69 -1.02 13.12 -4.30
N ALA A 70 -1.88 14.12 -4.10
CA ALA A 70 -1.67 15.50 -4.51
C ALA A 70 -2.35 16.47 -3.53
N TYR A 71 -1.62 17.50 -3.10
CA TYR A 71 -2.16 18.68 -2.42
C TYR A 71 -1.65 19.96 -3.06
N SER A 72 -2.41 21.04 -2.92
CA SER A 72 -2.03 22.37 -3.40
C SER A 72 -2.44 23.47 -2.41
N ASP A 73 -1.96 24.69 -2.67
CA ASP A 73 -2.35 25.88 -1.90
C ASP A 73 -3.75 26.41 -2.30
N GLY A 74 -4.38 25.83 -3.34
CA GLY A 74 -5.63 26.32 -3.94
C GLY A 74 -6.84 25.47 -3.59
N CYS A 75 -8.05 25.98 -3.87
CA CYS A 75 -9.29 25.22 -3.69
C CYS A 75 -9.55 24.30 -4.89
N LYS A 76 -9.27 23.00 -4.77
CA LYS A 76 -9.83 21.99 -5.68
C LYS A 76 -10.54 20.89 -4.91
N GLY A 77 -11.76 20.60 -5.35
CA GLY A 77 -12.52 19.37 -5.06
C GLY A 77 -13.09 19.26 -3.64
N SER A 78 -14.36 19.58 -3.46
CA SER A 78 -15.08 19.47 -2.19
C SER A 78 -15.33 18.04 -1.69
N PHE A 79 -14.96 17.01 -2.46
CA PHE A 79 -15.38 15.63 -2.23
C PHE A 79 -14.69 14.95 -1.04
N PHE A 80 -13.44 15.28 -0.75
CA PHE A 80 -12.66 14.58 0.28
C PHE A 80 -12.84 15.16 1.69
N HIS A 81 -13.57 16.27 1.81
CA HIS A 81 -13.77 16.96 3.08
C HIS A 81 -14.55 16.14 4.11
N ASN A 82 -15.22 15.04 3.75
CA ASN A 82 -15.96 14.24 4.73
C ASN A 82 -15.10 13.21 5.47
N ASN A 83 -13.85 12.97 5.04
CA ASN A 83 -12.95 12.08 5.75
C ASN A 83 -12.13 12.88 6.78
N ILE A 84 -12.22 12.49 8.06
CA ILE A 84 -11.58 13.17 9.18
C ILE A 84 -10.06 13.31 9.01
N LEU A 85 -9.42 12.31 8.38
CA LEU A 85 -7.98 12.30 8.16
C LEU A 85 -7.56 13.42 7.20
N PHE A 86 -8.33 13.67 6.13
CA PHE A 86 -8.07 14.78 5.22
C PHE A 86 -8.42 16.12 5.83
N GLN A 87 -9.50 16.22 6.61
CA GLN A 87 -9.84 17.45 7.35
C GLN A 87 -8.71 17.85 8.31
N GLU A 88 -8.19 16.90 9.08
CA GLU A 88 -7.06 17.13 9.99
C GLU A 88 -5.81 17.57 9.23
N PHE A 89 -5.52 16.94 8.09
CA PHE A 89 -4.37 17.29 7.26
C PHE A 89 -4.46 18.72 6.74
N GLU A 90 -5.61 19.09 6.15
CA GLU A 90 -5.84 20.45 5.64
C GLU A 90 -5.75 21.49 6.77
N LYS A 91 -6.30 21.19 7.94
CA LYS A 91 -6.23 22.07 9.12
C LYS A 91 -4.82 22.24 9.63
N GLN A 92 -4.03 21.17 9.70
CA GLN A 92 -2.68 21.17 10.24
C GLN A 92 -1.69 21.88 9.31
N HIS A 93 -1.84 21.72 8.00
CA HIS A 93 -0.83 22.17 7.04
C HIS A 93 -1.27 23.36 6.17
N GLY A 94 -2.55 23.74 6.19
CA GLY A 94 -3.07 24.84 5.39
C GLY A 94 -3.15 24.57 3.89
N PHE A 95 -3.06 23.30 3.47
CA PHE A 95 -3.20 22.86 2.08
C PHE A 95 -4.59 22.29 1.82
N LYS A 96 -4.91 22.07 0.53
CA LYS A 96 -6.09 21.34 0.09
C LYS A 96 -5.72 20.04 -0.57
N VAL A 97 -6.48 18.98 -0.30
CA VAL A 97 -6.27 17.65 -0.87
C VAL A 97 -6.89 17.61 -2.27
N ASP A 98 -6.06 17.59 -3.31
CA ASP A 98 -6.52 17.51 -4.70
C ASP A 98 -6.79 16.07 -5.14
N LYS A 99 -6.01 15.12 -4.59
CA LYS A 99 -6.11 13.68 -4.91
C LYS A 99 -5.68 12.83 -3.73
N VAL A 100 -6.51 11.85 -3.38
CA VAL A 100 -6.23 10.90 -2.29
C VAL A 100 -5.34 9.75 -2.73
N GLY A 101 -4.72 9.09 -1.75
CA GLY A 101 -3.97 7.85 -1.93
C GLY A 101 -4.85 6.69 -2.39
N LYS A 102 -4.24 5.67 -3.02
CA LYS A 102 -4.92 4.45 -3.50
C LYS A 102 -5.78 3.78 -2.41
N TRP A 103 -5.26 3.73 -1.19
CA TRP A 103 -5.93 3.16 -0.02
C TRP A 103 -7.26 3.85 0.35
N PHE A 104 -7.51 5.05 -0.16
CA PHE A 104 -8.71 5.85 0.16
C PHE A 104 -9.62 6.05 -1.06
N GLN A 105 -9.33 5.39 -2.18
CA GLN A 105 -10.19 5.43 -3.37
C GLN A 105 -11.32 4.42 -3.22
N ASP A 106 -12.55 4.90 -3.44
CA ASP A 106 -13.75 4.05 -3.37
C ASP A 106 -13.67 2.92 -4.40
N ASP A 107 -14.00 1.71 -3.96
CA ASP A 107 -14.03 0.49 -4.77
C ASP A 107 -12.70 0.15 -5.48
N TYR A 108 -11.57 0.71 -5.06
CA TYR A 108 -10.28 0.48 -5.72
C TYR A 108 -9.58 -0.80 -5.24
N LEU A 109 -9.59 -1.08 -3.94
CA LEU A 109 -8.68 -2.03 -3.29
C LEU A 109 -9.35 -2.75 -2.12
N ASP A 110 -9.20 -4.08 -2.00
CA ASP A 110 -9.68 -4.84 -0.84
C ASP A 110 -8.56 -5.14 0.16
N ALA A 111 -7.35 -5.43 -0.34
CA ALA A 111 -6.19 -5.75 0.48
C ALA A 111 -4.88 -5.38 -0.23
N ALA A 112 -3.77 -5.32 0.49
CA ALA A 112 -2.46 -5.24 -0.14
C ALA A 112 -1.50 -6.31 0.36
N ILE A 113 -0.53 -6.61 -0.50
CA ILE A 113 0.63 -7.43 -0.18
C ILE A 113 1.86 -6.54 -0.22
N ILE A 114 2.54 -6.41 0.91
CA ILE A 114 3.76 -5.62 1.02
C ILE A 114 4.95 -6.56 1.20
N LEU A 115 5.87 -6.50 0.24
CA LEU A 115 7.09 -7.30 0.19
C LEU A 115 8.26 -6.53 0.80
N PHE A 116 8.85 -7.09 1.85
CA PHE A 116 9.87 -6.43 2.64
C PHE A 116 11.26 -7.01 2.39
N TYR A 117 12.22 -6.17 1.99
CA TYR A 117 13.60 -6.55 1.69
C TYR A 117 14.59 -5.77 2.56
N ASN A 118 15.40 -6.48 3.33
CA ASN A 118 16.50 -5.92 4.12
C ASN A 118 17.57 -5.27 3.25
N HIS A 119 17.60 -5.67 1.98
CA HIS A 119 18.51 -5.18 0.95
C HIS A 119 17.73 -4.65 -0.26
N GLU A 120 18.45 -4.13 -1.25
CA GLU A 120 17.85 -3.76 -2.53
C GLU A 120 17.22 -4.99 -3.22
N LEU A 121 16.03 -4.80 -3.82
CA LEU A 121 15.35 -5.85 -4.59
C LEU A 121 16.21 -6.26 -5.78
N LYS A 122 16.54 -7.54 -5.83
CA LYS A 122 17.19 -8.18 -6.97
C LYS A 122 16.25 -9.22 -7.56
N ARG A 123 16.28 -9.42 -8.88
CA ARG A 123 15.50 -10.49 -9.51
C ARG A 123 15.81 -11.83 -8.83
N ASN A 124 14.77 -12.63 -8.60
CA ASN A 124 14.80 -13.94 -7.94
C ASN A 124 15.09 -13.95 -6.42
N CYS A 125 15.11 -12.79 -5.74
CA CYS A 125 15.18 -12.79 -4.27
C CYS A 125 13.78 -12.89 -3.64
N MET A 126 13.65 -13.75 -2.62
CA MET A 126 12.45 -13.78 -1.79
C MET A 126 12.50 -12.60 -0.80
N PRO A 127 11.36 -11.98 -0.47
CA PRO A 127 11.32 -11.00 0.60
C PRO A 127 11.64 -11.65 1.94
N ASP A 128 12.31 -10.90 2.81
CA ASP A 128 12.60 -11.31 4.19
C ASP A 128 11.31 -11.44 5.00
N ARG A 129 10.36 -10.52 4.76
CA ARG A 129 9.05 -10.49 5.39
C ARG A 129 7.97 -10.12 4.38
N ILE A 130 6.74 -10.56 4.65
CA ILE A 130 5.56 -10.26 3.83
C ILE A 130 4.47 -9.81 4.78
N LEU A 131 3.82 -8.68 4.49
CA LEU A 131 2.59 -8.26 5.14
C LEU A 131 1.42 -8.47 4.19
N ILE A 132 0.36 -9.12 4.68
CA ILE A 132 -0.95 -9.18 4.04
C ILE A 132 -1.91 -8.44 4.96
N ILE A 133 -2.52 -7.37 4.45
CA ILE A 133 -3.42 -6.50 5.22
C ILE A 133 -4.59 -6.04 4.36
N ARG A 134 -5.80 -6.07 4.94
CA ARG A 134 -6.99 -5.50 4.28
C ARG A 134 -6.99 -3.97 4.32
N GLN A 135 -7.65 -3.36 3.35
CA GLN A 135 -7.83 -1.91 3.27
C GLN A 135 -8.49 -1.37 4.53
N ASP A 136 -9.60 -1.97 4.97
CA ASP A 136 -10.34 -1.53 6.16
C ASP A 136 -9.48 -1.51 7.43
N VAL A 137 -8.71 -2.57 7.67
CA VAL A 137 -7.79 -2.69 8.80
C VAL A 137 -6.69 -1.64 8.74
N LEU A 138 -6.10 -1.41 7.57
CA LEU A 138 -5.08 -0.37 7.44
C LEU A 138 -5.70 1.01 7.72
N LEU A 139 -6.86 1.34 7.15
CA LEU A 139 -7.52 2.62 7.35
C LEU A 139 -7.86 2.88 8.82
N GLU A 140 -8.36 1.86 9.53
CA GLU A 140 -8.61 1.91 10.97
C GLU A 140 -7.32 2.23 11.75
N SER A 141 -6.18 1.65 11.34
CA SER A 141 -4.89 1.89 11.99
C SER A 141 -4.32 3.30 11.82
N LEU A 142 -4.89 4.10 10.90
CA LEU A 142 -4.46 5.46 10.60
C LEU A 142 -5.25 6.54 11.35
N CYS A 143 -6.34 6.16 12.04
CA CYS A 143 -7.12 7.10 12.84
C CYS A 143 -6.21 7.87 13.82
N ASN A 144 -6.24 9.20 13.75
CA ASN A 144 -5.44 10.12 14.57
C ASN A 144 -3.92 10.12 14.30
N LYS A 145 -3.44 9.57 13.17
CA LYS A 145 -2.00 9.57 12.81
C LYS A 145 -1.56 10.68 11.87
N VAL A 146 -2.44 11.64 11.56
CA VAL A 146 -2.12 12.78 10.67
C VAL A 146 -0.96 13.61 11.21
N SER A 147 -0.81 13.72 12.54
CA SER A 147 0.31 14.44 13.15
C SER A 147 1.70 13.87 12.77
N ALA A 148 1.76 12.58 12.43
CA ALA A 148 2.98 11.90 11.98
C ALA A 148 3.20 11.98 10.46
N ALA A 149 2.30 12.63 9.72
CA ALA A 149 2.40 12.76 8.27
C ALA A 149 3.68 13.50 7.87
N LYS A 150 4.35 12.97 6.84
CA LYS A 150 5.50 13.60 6.20
C LYS A 150 5.06 14.18 4.86
N LEU A 151 5.47 15.42 4.62
CA LEU A 151 5.24 16.12 3.37
C LEU A 151 6.38 15.86 2.38
N ASN A 152 6.03 15.73 1.13
CA ASN A 152 6.96 15.70 0.01
C ASN A 152 6.64 16.89 -0.90
N HIS A 153 7.40 17.98 -0.72
CA HIS A 153 7.23 19.20 -1.50
C HIS A 153 7.86 19.03 -2.87
N LYS A 154 7.04 18.83 -3.90
CA LYS A 154 7.54 18.70 -5.28
C LYS A 154 7.68 20.05 -6.00
N LYS A 155 7.43 21.17 -5.30
CA LYS A 155 7.64 22.54 -5.82
C LYS A 155 9.09 22.76 -6.26
N GLU A 156 10.05 22.18 -5.53
CA GLU A 156 11.49 22.22 -5.87
C GLU A 156 11.82 21.43 -7.14
N LEU A 157 10.92 20.55 -7.59
CA LEU A 157 11.03 19.74 -8.81
C LEU A 157 10.18 20.31 -9.97
N GLY A 158 9.59 21.49 -9.81
CA GLY A 158 8.73 22.15 -10.81
C GLY A 158 7.28 21.65 -10.85
N ASP A 159 6.87 20.78 -9.93
CA ASP A 159 5.48 20.33 -9.80
C ASP A 159 4.70 21.28 -8.87
N LYS A 160 3.47 21.62 -9.26
CA LYS A 160 2.59 22.52 -8.49
C LYS A 160 1.96 21.83 -7.29
N HIS A 161 2.03 20.49 -7.23
CA HIS A 161 1.39 19.69 -6.20
C HIS A 161 2.43 19.05 -5.27
N GLY A 162 2.19 19.06 -3.96
CA GLY A 162 2.91 18.20 -3.03
C GLY A 162 2.21 16.86 -2.84
N SER A 163 2.84 15.92 -2.14
CA SER A 163 2.20 14.67 -1.69
C SER A 163 2.51 14.42 -0.22
N ALA A 164 1.69 13.66 0.49
CA ALA A 164 1.94 13.33 1.89
C ALA A 164 1.72 11.85 2.18
N PHE A 165 2.50 11.35 3.14
CA PHE A 165 2.45 9.96 3.56
C PHE A 165 2.55 9.84 5.08
N ILE A 166 2.00 8.75 5.62
CA ILE A 166 2.13 8.38 7.03
C ILE A 166 3.12 7.22 7.13
N PRO A 167 4.23 7.36 7.88
CA PRO A 167 5.10 6.24 8.18
C PRO A 167 4.44 5.32 9.21
N ILE A 168 4.46 4.02 8.95
CA ILE A 168 3.91 2.99 9.83
C ILE A 168 5.02 2.06 10.28
N ASN A 169 5.09 1.85 11.59
CA ASN A 169 5.87 0.78 12.19
C ASN A 169 5.06 -0.52 12.07
N VAL A 170 5.59 -1.50 11.32
CA VAL A 170 4.85 -2.72 10.99
C VAL A 170 4.72 -3.63 12.20
N GLU A 171 5.73 -3.68 13.08
CA GLU A 171 5.67 -4.44 14.33
C GLU A 171 4.55 -3.94 15.26
N GLN A 172 4.39 -2.62 15.40
CA GLN A 172 3.28 -2.03 16.16
C GLN A 172 1.94 -2.26 15.48
N LEU A 173 1.89 -2.23 14.14
CA LEU A 173 0.65 -2.50 13.39
C LEU A 173 0.15 -3.91 13.68
N VAL A 174 1.02 -4.92 13.59
CA VAL A 174 0.63 -6.33 13.75
C VAL A 174 0.33 -6.72 15.20
N GLN A 175 0.80 -5.94 16.17
CA GLN A 175 0.45 -6.11 17.58
C GLN A 175 -0.97 -5.59 17.90
N ASN A 176 -1.41 -4.55 17.20
CA ASN A 176 -2.67 -3.85 17.52
C ASN A 176 -3.82 -4.23 16.59
N TYR A 177 -3.53 -4.77 15.40
CA TYR A 177 -4.52 -5.04 14.37
C TYR A 177 -4.34 -6.43 13.76
N LEU A 178 -5.46 -7.05 13.37
CA LEU A 178 -5.42 -8.34 12.70
C LEU A 178 -4.91 -8.18 11.26
N CYS A 179 -3.66 -8.55 11.06
CA CYS A 179 -3.02 -8.71 9.76
C CYS A 179 -1.95 -9.81 9.84
N TYR A 180 -1.44 -10.24 8.68
CA TYR A 180 -0.47 -11.34 8.63
C TYR A 180 0.89 -10.83 8.22
N TYR A 181 1.85 -10.92 9.13
CA TYR A 181 3.23 -10.52 8.91
C TYR A 181 4.19 -11.66 9.26
N GLY A 182 5.13 -11.94 8.38
CA GLY A 182 6.12 -12.99 8.61
C GLY A 182 6.88 -13.41 7.36
N SER A 183 7.70 -14.45 7.48
CA SER A 183 8.31 -15.10 6.33
C SER A 183 7.25 -15.87 5.52
N ILE A 184 7.59 -16.29 4.30
CA ILE A 184 6.70 -17.16 3.50
C ILE A 184 6.34 -18.46 4.22
N SER A 185 7.24 -19.01 5.04
CA SER A 185 6.95 -20.20 5.85
C SER A 185 5.89 -19.90 6.91
N ASP A 186 6.03 -18.77 7.61
CA ASP A 186 5.07 -18.34 8.64
C ASP A 186 3.67 -18.15 8.05
N LEU A 187 3.59 -17.53 6.86
CA LEU A 187 2.31 -17.33 6.17
C LEU A 187 1.70 -18.65 5.68
N THR A 188 2.51 -19.55 5.15
CA THR A 188 2.02 -20.86 4.67
C THR A 188 1.42 -21.69 5.81
N ASN A 189 1.99 -21.60 7.00
CA ASN A 189 1.47 -22.25 8.20
C ASN A 189 0.12 -21.67 8.68
N LYS A 190 -0.24 -20.46 8.23
CA LYS A 190 -1.50 -19.76 8.54
C LYS A 190 -2.45 -19.64 7.34
N LYS A 191 -2.23 -20.43 6.28
CA LYS A 191 -2.94 -20.28 5.00
C LYS A 191 -4.47 -20.26 5.13
N ASP A 192 -5.05 -21.12 5.97
CA ASP A 192 -6.51 -21.23 6.10
C ASP A 192 -7.10 -20.01 6.81
N ASP A 193 -6.37 -19.43 7.76
CA ASP A 193 -6.79 -18.21 8.44
C ASP A 193 -6.61 -16.98 7.53
N ILE A 194 -5.56 -16.95 6.71
CA ILE A 194 -5.35 -15.91 5.69
C ILE A 194 -6.47 -15.93 4.65
N LYS A 195 -6.88 -17.12 4.18
CA LYS A 195 -7.99 -17.26 3.23
C LYS A 195 -9.28 -16.69 3.81
N LYS A 196 -9.64 -17.08 5.04
CA LYS A 196 -10.81 -16.52 5.74
C LYS A 196 -10.71 -15.02 5.91
N TYR A 197 -9.54 -14.51 6.30
CA TYR A 197 -9.29 -13.09 6.49
C TYR A 197 -9.52 -12.28 5.20
N LEU A 198 -9.04 -12.78 4.07
CA LEU A 198 -9.25 -12.17 2.75
C LEU A 198 -10.65 -12.43 2.17
N ASN A 199 -11.55 -13.09 2.90
CA ASN A 199 -12.85 -13.54 2.41
C ASN A 199 -12.77 -14.46 1.18
N TYR A 200 -11.68 -15.22 1.03
CA TYR A 200 -11.46 -16.19 -0.05
C TYR A 200 -12.21 -17.50 0.19
#